data_AF-A0A847QJJ3-F1
#
_entry.id   AF-A0A847QJJ3-F1
#
_cell.length_a   1.000
_cell.length_b   1.000
_cell.length_c   1.000
_cell.angle_alpha   90.00
_cell.angle_beta   90.00
_cell.angle_gamma   90.00
#
_symmetry.space_group_name_H-M   'P 1'
#
loop_
_entity.id
_entity.type
_entity.pdbx_description
1 polymer ?
#
loop_
_entity_poly.entity_id
_entity_poly.type
_entity_poly.pdbx_seq_one_letter_code
_entity_poly.pdbx_strand_id
1 'polypeptide(L)' 'MVHRALTQKEQSYLQDALEMENLCIAKYNVYSDQCQDEALKEMLFNISKNKRDHANAIKDLLNHSQQGYQ' A
#
# COMPACT_ATOMS: atom_id res chain seq x y z
N MET A 1 15.59 11.32 -20.87
CA MET A 1 14.86 11.45 -19.59
C MET A 1 15.71 10.78 -18.54
N VAL A 2 16.15 11.52 -17.50
CA VAL A 2 17.02 10.96 -16.45
C VAL A 2 16.16 10.07 -15.55
N HIS A 3 16.28 8.75 -15.68
CA HIS A 3 15.66 7.81 -14.75
C HIS A 3 16.42 7.91 -13.43
N ARG A 4 15.91 8.74 -12.51
CA ARG A 4 16.51 8.89 -11.17
C ARG A 4 16.18 7.62 -10.37
N ALA A 5 17.18 6.76 -10.18
CA ALA A 5 17.06 5.65 -9.23
C ALA A 5 16.74 6.21 -7.84
N LEU A 6 15.81 5.58 -7.12
CA LEU A 6 15.44 5.99 -5.77
C LEU A 6 16.65 5.84 -4.85
N THR A 7 16.92 6.85 -4.05
CA THR A 7 17.94 6.76 -3.00
C THR A 7 17.54 5.75 -1.93
N GLN A 8 18.51 5.19 -1.18
CA GLN A 8 18.20 4.26 -0.07
C GLN A 8 17.19 4.85 0.93
N LYS A 9 17.24 6.17 1.16
CA LYS A 9 16.31 6.85 2.05
C LYS A 9 14.88 6.87 1.49
N GLU A 10 14.73 7.15 0.20
CA GLU A 10 13.43 7.09 -0.48
C GLU A 10 12.88 5.66 -0.53
N GLN A 11 13.73 4.66 -0.76
CA GLN A 11 13.34 3.25 -0.69
C GLN A 11 12.85 2.88 0.72
N SER A 12 13.55 3.30 1.78
CA SER A 12 13.13 3.07 3.16
C SER A 12 11.77 3.71 3.43
N TYR A 13 11.55 4.96 3.02
CA TYR A 13 10.26 5.61 3.21
C TYR A 13 9.11 4.92 2.47
N LEU A 14 9.37 4.41 1.27
CA LEU A 14 8.38 3.64 0.51
C LEU A 14 8.12 2.27 1.14
N GLN A 15 9.15 1.63 1.69
CA GLN A 15 9.00 0.38 2.43
C GLN A 15 8.13 0.59 3.69
N ASP A 16 8.41 1.65 4.45
CA ASP A 16 7.62 2.04 5.62
C ASP A 16 6.17 2.36 5.23
N ALA A 17 5.98 3.10 4.13
CA ALA A 17 4.65 3.41 3.60
C ALA A 17 3.90 2.14 3.18
N LEU A 18 4.59 1.19 2.54
CA LEU A 18 4.02 -0.10 2.15
C LEU A 18 3.58 -0.92 3.37
N GLU A 19 4.39 -0.96 4.42
CA GLU A 19 4.03 -1.64 5.67
C GLU A 19 2.82 -0.98 6.35
N MET A 20 2.77 0.36 6.37
CA MET A 20 1.63 1.10 6.89
C MET A 20 0.34 0.79 6.12
N GLU A 21 0.39 0.76 4.77
CA GLU A 21 -0.79 0.42 3.97
C GLU A 21 -1.24 -1.04 4.19
N ASN A 22 -0.30 -1.98 4.31
CA ASN A 22 -0.64 -3.38 4.64
C ASN A 22 -1.27 -3.52 6.03
N LEU A 23 -0.75 -2.81 7.03
CA LEU A 23 -1.35 -2.77 8.37
C LEU A 23 -2.76 -2.16 8.33
N CYS A 24 -2.94 -1.12 7.54
CA CYS A 24 -4.22 -0.46 7.31
C CYS A 24 -5.25 -1.45 6.73
N ILE A 25 -4.87 -2.18 5.67
CA ILE A 25 -5.71 -3.23 5.05
C ILE A 25 -6.08 -4.30 6.08
N ALA A 26 -5.10 -4.80 6.84
CA ALA A 26 -5.35 -5.83 7.84
C ALA A 26 -6.35 -5.35 8.91
N LYS A 27 -6.17 -4.13 9.43
CA LYS A 27 -7.11 -3.52 10.38
C LYS A 27 -8.51 -3.40 9.79
N TYR A 28 -8.63 -2.87 8.59
CA TYR A 28 -9.94 -2.68 7.95
C TYR A 28 -10.66 -3.98 7.67
N ASN A 29 -9.95 -5.04 7.29
CA ASN A 29 -10.54 -6.38 7.13
C ASN A 29 -11.02 -6.94 8.48
N VAL A 30 -10.22 -6.80 9.54
CA VAL A 30 -10.62 -7.25 10.88
C VAL A 30 -11.85 -6.47 11.39
N TYR A 31 -11.88 -5.15 11.18
CA TYR A 31 -13.03 -4.34 11.57
C TYR A 31 -14.25 -4.64 10.69
N SER A 32 -14.09 -4.89 9.39
CA SER A 32 -15.22 -5.26 8.53
C SER A 32 -15.85 -6.57 8.98
N ASP A 33 -15.04 -7.56 9.39
CA ASP A 33 -15.55 -8.85 9.86
C ASP A 33 -16.29 -8.74 11.20
N GLN A 34 -15.85 -7.83 12.08
CA GLN A 34 -16.49 -7.60 13.38
C GLN A 34 -17.74 -6.72 13.29
N CYS A 35 -17.90 -5.93 12.23
CA CYS A 35 -19.04 -5.05 12.06
C CYS A 35 -20.28 -5.84 11.62
N GLN A 36 -21.42 -5.66 12.29
CA GLN A 36 -22.70 -6.24 11.87
C GLN A 36 -23.44 -5.36 10.86
N ASP A 37 -23.13 -4.07 10.83
CA ASP A 37 -23.70 -3.10 9.90
C ASP A 37 -23.16 -3.29 8.48
N GLU A 38 -24.05 -3.52 7.51
CA GLU A 38 -23.71 -3.77 6.11
C GLU A 38 -23.12 -2.54 5.41
N ALA A 39 -23.61 -1.33 5.72
CA ALA A 39 -23.10 -0.10 5.12
C ALA A 39 -21.69 0.20 5.62
N LEU A 40 -21.42 -0.04 6.90
CA LEU A 40 -20.08 0.09 7.47
C LEU A 40 -19.12 -0.96 6.89
N LYS A 41 -19.57 -2.21 6.71
CA LYS A 41 -18.81 -3.26 6.03
C LYS A 41 -18.41 -2.86 4.61
N GLU A 42 -19.35 -2.36 3.82
CA GLU A 42 -19.09 -1.92 2.45
C GLU A 42 -18.09 -0.76 2.42
N MET A 43 -18.21 0.19 3.34
CA MET A 43 -17.27 1.31 3.47
C MET A 43 -15.86 0.83 3.81
N LEU A 44 -15.72 -0.06 4.81
CA LEU A 44 -14.42 -0.60 5.23
C LEU A 44 -13.78 -1.45 4.12
N PHE A 45 -14.59 -2.21 3.37
CA PHE A 45 -14.14 -2.97 2.20
C PHE A 45 -13.65 -2.05 1.08
N ASN A 46 -14.36 -0.96 0.78
CA ASN A 46 -13.92 0.02 -0.20
C ASN A 46 -12.61 0.70 0.20
N ILE A 47 -12.43 1.01 1.49
CA ILE A 47 -11.17 1.55 2.01
C ILE A 47 -10.05 0.52 1.87
N SER A 48 -10.26 -0.74 2.25
CA SER A 48 -9.23 -1.78 2.14
C SER A 48 -8.82 -2.03 0.67
N LYS A 49 -9.78 -1.96 -0.27
CA LYS A 49 -9.52 -2.02 -1.71
C LYS A 49 -8.64 -0.86 -2.18
N ASN A 50 -9.00 0.37 -1.85
CA ASN A 50 -8.22 1.56 -2.22
C ASN A 50 -6.78 1.49 -1.65
N LYS A 51 -6.65 1.04 -0.40
CA LYS A 51 -5.36 0.84 0.26
C LYS A 51 -4.50 -0.24 -0.41
N ARG A 52 -5.13 -1.29 -0.95
CA ARG A 52 -4.44 -2.31 -1.75
C ARG A 52 -3.91 -1.73 -3.06
N ASP A 53 -4.67 -0.86 -3.73
CA ASP A 53 -4.23 -0.19 -4.94
C ASP A 53 -3.03 0.73 -4.67
N HIS A 54 -3.03 1.46 -3.54
CA HIS A 54 -1.88 2.24 -3.08
C HIS A 54 -0.65 1.37 -2.81
N ALA A 55 -0.82 0.26 -2.10
CA ALA A 55 0.27 -0.67 -1.81
C ALA A 55 0.88 -1.26 -3.11
N ASN A 56 0.04 -1.56 -4.10
CA ASN A 56 0.51 -2.02 -5.41
C ASN A 56 1.30 -0.94 -6.15
N ALA A 57 0.83 0.32 -6.16
CA ALA A 57 1.56 1.43 -6.77
C ALA A 57 2.93 1.65 -6.09
N ILE A 58 3.01 1.55 -4.76
CA ILE A 58 4.27 1.65 -4.02
C ILE A 58 5.21 0.49 -4.38
N LYS A 59 4.70 -0.74 -4.46
CA LYS A 59 5.48 -1.91 -4.90
C LYS A 59 6.00 -1.74 -6.33
N ASP A 60 5.18 -1.22 -7.24
CA ASP A 60 5.60 -0.96 -8.61
C ASP A 60 6.70 0.10 -8.64
N LEU A 61 6.57 1.20 -7.88
CA LEU A 61 7.62 2.21 -7.77
C LEU A 61 8.94 1.64 -7.22
N LEU A 62 8.85 0.79 -6.18
CA LEU A 62 10.02 0.09 -5.62
C LEU A 62 10.67 -0.84 -6.65
N ASN A 63 9.88 -1.65 -7.37
CA ASN A 63 10.37 -2.58 -8.39
C ASN A 63 11.06 -1.85 -9.56
N HIS A 64 10.45 -0.77 -10.07
CA HIS A 64 11.03 0.02 -11.16
C HIS A 64 12.33 0.72 -10.73
N SER A 65 12.44 1.09 -9.44
CA SER A 65 13.67 1.68 -8.92
C SER A 65 14.84 0.70 -8.79
N GLN A 66 14.55 -0.60 -8.60
CA GLN A 66 15.57 -1.64 -8.52
C GLN A 66 16.06 -2.11 -9.90
N GLN A 67 15.27 -1.92 -10.96
CA GLN A 67 15.63 -2.30 -12.33
C GLN A 67 16.66 -1.36 -13.00
N GLY A 68 17.01 -0.23 -12.39
CA GLY A 68 18.08 0.66 -12.85
C GLY A 68 19.51 0.22 -12.52
N TYR A 69 19.69 -0.99 -11.97
CA TYR A 69 20.98 -1.56 -11.56
C TYR A 69 21.45 -2.73 -12.45
N GLN A 70 20.92 -2.85 -13.68
CA GLN A 70 21.44 -3.79 -14.69
C GLN A 70 22.01 -3.04 -15.90
#